data_AF-A0A4Q3ZCA3-F1
#
_entry.id   AF-A0A4Q3ZCA3-F1
#
_cell.length_a   1.000
_cell.length_b   1.000
_cell.length_c   1.000
_cell.angle_alpha   90.00
_cell.angle_beta   90.00
_cell.angle_gamma   90.00
#
_symmetry.space_group_name_H-M   'P 1'
#
loop_
_entity.id
_entity.type
_entity.pdbx_description
1 polymer ?
#
loop_
_entity_poly.entity_id
_entity_poly.type
_entity_poly.pdbx_seq_one_letter_code
_entity_poly.pdbx_strand_id
1 'polypeptide(L)'
;MARSPGVLVAQALRGLAFACAIAASLGIAAIVCIITASVVMRKLGSPLHITEEVVGLLLSVSLLLALPMVSLRSQHVRVALLVNAVGGPWLRALLGLGLLMTLFFFGWLMLDIIPWFEFAFDRNLKTQTSRLLLYPWMAVMPVTILLTMAILFARLVGLLPEEKAEPQPGFTDRSETTP
;
A
#
# COMPACT_ATOMS: atom_id res chain seq x y z
N MET A 1 16.39 30.74 -5.00
CA MET A 1 15.70 29.53 -5.51
C MET A 1 14.62 29.12 -4.53
N ALA A 2 13.39 29.64 -4.67
CA ALA A 2 12.26 29.21 -3.86
C ALA A 2 11.68 27.93 -4.48
N ARG A 3 11.90 26.77 -3.84
CA ARG A 3 11.20 25.53 -4.22
C ARG A 3 9.71 25.77 -4.01
N SER A 4 8.88 25.51 -5.02
CA SER A 4 7.43 25.70 -4.87
C SER A 4 6.93 24.82 -3.71
N PRO A 5 5.99 25.31 -2.88
CA PRO A 5 5.49 24.59 -1.71
C PRO A 5 4.95 23.19 -2.08
N GLY A 6 4.44 23.06 -3.31
CA GLY A 6 3.97 21.80 -3.86
C GLY A 6 5.03 20.71 -3.98
N VAL A 7 6.26 21.06 -4.38
CA VAL A 7 7.35 20.08 -4.52
C VAL A 7 7.80 19.57 -3.16
N LEU A 8 7.78 20.42 -2.13
CA LEU A 8 8.10 20.03 -0.75
C LEU A 8 7.08 19.04 -0.20
N VAL A 9 5.78 19.29 -0.42
CA VAL A 9 4.70 18.38 0.00
C VAL A 9 4.83 17.03 -0.71
N ALA A 10 5.02 17.02 -2.02
CA ALA A 10 5.19 15.77 -2.78
C ALA A 10 6.42 14.97 -2.29
N GLN A 11 7.52 15.66 -1.95
CA GLN A 11 8.72 15.01 -1.44
C GLN A 11 8.54 14.46 -0.02
N ALA A 12 7.81 15.17 0.85
CA ALA A 12 7.45 14.68 2.18
C ALA A 12 6.56 13.43 2.10
N LEU A 13 5.53 13.45 1.24
CA LEU A 13 4.64 12.29 1.03
C LEU A 13 5.41 11.07 0.50
N ARG A 14 6.33 11.27 -0.45
CA ARG A 14 7.20 10.19 -0.94
C ARG A 14 8.11 9.64 0.15
N GLY A 15 8.68 10.51 0.99
CA GLY A 15 9.49 10.11 2.13
C GLY A 15 8.71 9.25 3.13
N LEU A 16 7.49 9.68 3.48
CA LEU A 16 6.57 8.93 4.35
C LEU A 16 6.18 7.57 3.76
N ALA A 17 5.80 7.52 2.48
CA ALA A 17 5.47 6.27 1.81
C ALA A 17 6.66 5.30 1.75
N PHE A 18 7.87 5.82 1.53
CA PHE A 18 9.09 5.00 1.55
C PHE A 18 9.39 4.47 2.95
N ALA A 19 9.21 5.29 4.00
CA ALA A 19 9.33 4.83 5.38
C ALA A 19 8.33 3.72 5.70
N CYS A 20 7.07 3.84 5.26
CA CYS A 20 6.07 2.78 5.37
C CYS A 20 6.51 1.51 4.63
N ALA A 21 7.08 1.63 3.42
CA ALA A 21 7.58 0.48 2.67
C ALA A 21 8.75 -0.23 3.37
N ILE A 22 9.68 0.52 3.97
CA ILE A 22 10.75 -0.06 4.79
C ILE A 22 10.14 -0.82 5.97
N ALA A 23 9.22 -0.19 6.70
CA ALA A 23 8.57 -0.82 7.84
C ALA A 23 7.78 -2.08 7.45
N ALA A 24 7.10 -2.09 6.28
CA ALA A 24 6.47 -3.29 5.73
C ALA A 24 7.50 -4.38 5.41
N SER A 25 8.64 -4.03 4.81
CA SER A 25 9.70 -5.01 4.50
C SER A 25 10.30 -5.62 5.77
N LEU A 26 10.49 -4.82 6.83
CA LEU A 26 10.92 -5.28 8.14
C LEU A 26 9.89 -6.20 8.78
N GLY A 27 8.59 -5.91 8.61
CA GLY A 27 7.50 -6.79 9.04
C GLY A 27 7.56 -8.16 8.36
N ILE A 28 7.74 -8.19 7.05
CA ILE A 28 7.90 -9.46 6.30
C ILE A 28 9.16 -10.22 6.75
N ALA A 29 10.28 -9.52 6.93
CA ALA A 29 11.51 -10.15 7.45
C ALA A 29 11.31 -10.74 8.86
N ALA A 30 10.60 -10.01 9.73
CA ALA A 30 10.26 -10.48 11.07
C ALA A 30 9.34 -11.72 11.03
N ILE A 31 8.37 -11.79 10.12
CA ILE A 31 7.55 -13.00 9.90
C ILE A 31 8.45 -14.20 9.59
N VAL A 32 9.40 -14.05 8.65
CA VAL A 32 10.33 -15.13 8.27
C VAL A 32 11.16 -15.59 9.47
N CYS A 33 11.69 -14.64 10.26
CA CYS A 33 12.42 -14.96 11.49
C CYS A 33 11.55 -15.71 12.51
N ILE A 34 10.31 -15.27 12.73
CA ILE A 34 9.37 -15.90 13.68
C ILE A 34 9.03 -17.33 13.24
N ILE A 35 8.73 -17.54 11.95
CA ILE A 35 8.41 -18.87 11.42
C ILE A 35 9.62 -19.79 11.55
N THR A 36 10.82 -19.31 11.18
CA THR A 36 12.06 -20.08 11.28
C THR A 36 12.34 -20.46 12.74
N ALA A 37 12.23 -19.51 13.66
CA ALA A 37 12.37 -19.75 15.10
C ALA A 37 11.33 -20.75 15.62
N SER A 38 10.08 -20.65 15.17
CA SER A 38 9.01 -21.59 15.53
C SER A 38 9.32 -23.02 15.07
N VAL A 39 9.88 -23.20 13.87
CA VAL A 39 10.28 -24.51 13.35
C VAL A 39 11.46 -25.09 14.16
N VAL A 40 12.46 -24.27 14.49
CA VAL A 40 13.61 -24.70 15.32
C VAL A 40 13.15 -25.06 16.74
N MET A 41 12.30 -24.26 17.36
CA MET A 41 11.82 -24.50 18.71
C MET A 41 10.90 -25.72 18.81
N ARG A 42 10.15 -26.01 17.73
CA ARG A 42 9.39 -27.26 17.60
C ARG A 42 10.30 -28.48 17.55
N LYS A 43 11.49 -28.40 16.92
CA LYS A 43 12.51 -29.47 16.99
C LYS A 43 13.10 -29.63 18.39
N LEU A 44 13.11 -28.56 19.19
CA LEU A 44 13.63 -28.53 20.57
C LEU A 44 12.56 -28.87 21.64
N GLY A 45 11.32 -29.18 21.24
CA GLY A 45 10.28 -29.72 22.13
C GLY A 45 9.35 -28.70 22.80
N SER A 46 9.43 -27.40 22.47
CA SER A 46 8.52 -26.38 23.00
C SER A 46 7.80 -25.63 21.87
N PRO A 47 6.50 -25.90 21.62
CA PRO A 47 5.74 -25.20 20.59
C PRO A 47 5.28 -23.81 21.05
N LEU A 48 5.70 -22.78 20.32
CA LEU A 48 5.20 -21.42 20.51
C LEU A 48 3.80 -21.27 19.92
N HIS A 49 2.78 -21.13 20.76
CA HIS A 49 1.38 -20.97 20.34
C HIS A 49 1.02 -19.52 19.92
N ILE A 50 1.83 -18.54 20.30
CA ILE A 50 1.56 -17.10 20.06
C ILE A 50 1.97 -16.67 18.63
N THR A 51 2.75 -17.48 17.92
CA THR A 51 3.33 -17.11 16.62
C THR A 51 2.27 -16.93 15.54
N GLU A 52 1.17 -17.69 15.58
CA GLU A 52 0.10 -17.61 14.58
C GLU A 52 -0.62 -16.26 14.61
N GLU A 53 -0.99 -15.77 15.81
CA GLU A 53 -1.61 -14.46 15.98
C GLU A 53 -0.66 -13.33 15.59
N VAL A 54 0.62 -13.42 15.99
CA VAL A 54 1.62 -12.37 15.72
C VAL A 54 1.97 -12.30 14.24
N VAL A 55 2.14 -13.44 13.57
CA VAL A 55 2.41 -13.49 12.13
C VAL A 55 1.23 -12.95 11.33
N GLY A 56 0.00 -13.29 11.71
CA GLY A 56 -1.21 -12.74 11.08
C GLY A 56 -1.27 -11.22 11.20
N LEU A 57 -1.03 -10.68 12.40
CA LEU A 57 -1.00 -9.23 12.65
C LEU A 57 0.12 -8.52 11.87
N LEU A 58 1.34 -9.08 11.88
CA LEU A 58 2.46 -8.53 11.10
C LEU A 58 2.16 -8.55 9.60
N LEU A 59 1.51 -9.60 9.10
CA LEU A 59 1.15 -9.71 7.69
C LEU A 59 0.16 -8.61 7.31
N SER A 60 -0.90 -8.43 8.09
CA SER A 60 -1.89 -7.36 7.86
C SER A 60 -1.26 -5.98 7.89
N VAL A 61 -0.41 -5.69 8.88
CA VAL A 61 0.31 -4.40 8.99
C VAL A 61 1.26 -4.18 7.83
N SER A 62 2.00 -5.21 7.43
CA SER A 62 2.94 -5.12 6.30
C SER A 62 2.21 -4.87 4.98
N LEU A 63 1.08 -5.57 4.74
CA LEU A 63 0.25 -5.34 3.56
C LEU A 63 -0.31 -3.93 3.54
N LEU A 64 -0.84 -3.45 4.66
CA LEU A 64 -1.38 -2.10 4.78
C LEU A 64 -0.27 -1.07 4.52
N LEU A 65 0.86 -1.14 5.22
CA LEU A 65 1.97 -0.20 5.04
C LEU A 65 2.57 -0.20 3.62
N ALA A 66 2.40 -1.28 2.86
CA ALA A 66 2.84 -1.31 1.46
C ALA A 66 1.90 -0.52 0.52
N LEU A 67 0.61 -0.34 0.89
CA LEU A 67 -0.40 0.32 0.04
C LEU A 67 -0.02 1.74 -0.43
N PRO A 68 0.49 2.65 0.42
CA PRO A 68 0.86 4.00 0.00
C PRO A 68 1.92 3.99 -1.11
N MET A 69 2.91 3.09 -1.00
CA MET A 69 3.99 2.97 -1.98
C MET A 69 3.50 2.37 -3.30
N VAL A 70 2.59 1.39 -3.24
CA VAL A 70 1.95 0.79 -4.43
C VAL A 70 1.07 1.82 -5.14
N SER A 71 0.32 2.62 -4.38
CA SER A 71 -0.50 3.70 -4.91
C SER A 71 0.35 4.79 -5.61
N LEU A 72 1.51 5.12 -5.03
CA LEU A 72 2.51 6.00 -5.63
C LEU A 72 3.07 5.46 -6.96
N ARG A 73 3.45 4.18 -7.00
CA ARG A 73 3.99 3.55 -8.23
C ARG A 73 2.99 3.40 -9.35
N SER A 74 1.71 3.73 -9.13
CA SER A 74 0.75 3.93 -10.22
C SER A 74 0.60 2.77 -11.19
N GLN A 75 1.01 1.55 -10.79
CA GLN A 75 0.76 0.32 -11.52
C GLN A 75 -0.68 -0.12 -11.26
N HIS A 76 -1.64 0.81 -11.33
CA HIS A 76 -2.93 0.41 -11.84
C HIS A 76 -2.59 -0.31 -13.12
N VAL A 77 -3.04 -1.56 -13.25
CA VAL A 77 -3.11 -2.24 -14.52
C VAL A 77 -3.93 -1.29 -15.39
N ARG A 78 -3.26 -0.31 -16.02
CA ARG A 78 -3.73 0.33 -17.24
C ARG A 78 -4.03 -0.92 -18.02
N VAL A 79 -5.31 -1.17 -18.24
CA VAL A 79 -5.75 -2.26 -19.08
C VAL A 79 -5.14 -1.87 -20.42
N ALA A 80 -3.88 -2.27 -20.66
CA ALA A 80 -3.08 -1.73 -21.75
C ALA A 80 -3.80 -2.05 -23.06
N LEU A 81 -4.60 -3.13 -23.04
CA LEU A 81 -5.58 -3.50 -24.03
C LEU A 81 -6.69 -2.45 -24.24
N LEU A 82 -7.25 -1.84 -23.19
CA LEU A 82 -8.28 -0.79 -23.29
C LEU A 82 -7.67 0.58 -23.63
N VAL A 83 -6.46 0.87 -23.13
CA VAL A 83 -5.70 2.09 -23.45
C VAL A 83 -5.29 2.14 -24.92
N ASN A 84 -4.91 0.99 -25.49
CA ASN A 84 -4.51 0.89 -26.89
C ASN A 84 -5.71 0.77 -27.84
N ALA A 85 -6.86 0.24 -27.36
CA ALA A 85 -8.09 0.15 -28.15
C ALA A 85 -8.95 1.43 -28.15
N VAL A 86 -8.88 2.24 -27.09
CA VAL A 86 -9.69 3.46 -26.92
C VAL A 86 -8.75 4.67 -26.85
N GLY A 87 -8.18 5.05 -27.99
CA GLY A 87 -7.43 6.30 -28.12
C GLY A 87 -8.36 7.51 -28.05
N GLY A 88 -8.11 8.48 -27.17
CA GLY A 88 -8.79 9.77 -27.19
C GLY A 88 -9.18 10.38 -25.83
N PRO A 89 -10.14 11.34 -25.79
CA PRO A 89 -10.58 12.03 -24.57
C PRO A 89 -11.28 11.10 -23.57
N TRP A 90 -11.83 9.98 -24.04
CA TRP A 90 -12.52 8.99 -23.20
C TRP A 90 -11.59 8.27 -22.22
N LEU A 91 -10.34 8.04 -22.63
CA LEU A 91 -9.31 7.49 -21.77
C LEU A 91 -9.03 8.42 -20.57
N ARG A 92 -8.93 9.73 -20.82
CA ARG A 92 -8.73 10.73 -19.76
C ARG A 92 -9.92 10.77 -18.80
N ALA A 93 -11.15 10.64 -19.32
CA ALA A 93 -12.36 10.57 -18.49
C ALA A 93 -12.38 9.31 -17.62
N LEU A 94 -12.03 8.13 -18.17
CA LEU A 94 -11.94 6.88 -17.41
C LEU A 94 -10.87 6.94 -16.30
N LEU A 95 -9.71 7.53 -16.60
CA LEU A 95 -8.65 7.72 -15.60
C LEU A 95 -9.10 8.67 -14.48
N GLY A 96 -9.76 9.77 -14.83
CA GLY A 96 -10.34 10.70 -13.86
C GLY A 96 -11.39 10.04 -12.99
N LEU A 97 -12.30 9.26 -13.59
CA LEU A 97 -13.35 8.53 -12.87
C LEU A 97 -12.77 7.47 -11.94
N GLY A 98 -11.77 6.72 -12.38
CA GLY A 98 -11.08 5.72 -11.55
C GLY A 98 -10.41 6.35 -10.33
N LEU A 99 -9.78 7.51 -10.51
CA LEU A 99 -9.17 8.26 -9.41
C LEU A 99 -10.23 8.77 -8.42
N LEU A 100 -11.36 9.28 -8.93
CA LEU A 100 -12.47 9.80 -8.12
C LEU A 100 -13.15 8.68 -7.32
N MET A 101 -13.39 7.52 -7.95
CA MET A 101 -13.92 6.33 -7.29
C MET A 101 -12.98 5.83 -6.20
N THR A 102 -11.68 5.79 -6.47
CA THR A 102 -10.67 5.38 -5.48
C THR A 102 -10.66 6.33 -4.29
N LEU A 103 -10.70 7.65 -4.53
CA LEU A 103 -10.74 8.66 -3.48
C LEU A 103 -12.03 8.56 -2.65
N PHE A 104 -13.18 8.37 -3.31
CA PHE A 104 -14.46 8.16 -2.64
C PHE A 104 -14.43 6.91 -1.76
N PHE A 105 -13.92 5.79 -2.28
CA PHE A 105 -13.81 4.55 -1.53
C PHE A 105 -12.95 4.72 -0.28
N PHE A 106 -11.75 5.31 -0.39
CA PHE A 106 -10.90 5.56 0.78
C PHE A 106 -11.51 6.56 1.77
N GLY A 107 -12.21 7.59 1.27
CA GLY A 107 -12.92 8.55 2.12
C GLY A 107 -14.05 7.90 2.91
N TRP A 108 -14.85 7.05 2.26
CA TRP A 108 -15.88 6.25 2.92
C TRP A 108 -15.27 5.32 3.98
N LEU A 109 -14.22 4.59 3.60
CA LEU A 109 -13.52 3.66 4.48
C LEU A 109 -12.98 4.36 5.75
N MET A 110 -12.53 5.61 5.62
CA MET A 110 -12.07 6.43 6.75
C MET A 110 -13.19 6.72 7.76
N LEU A 111 -14.43 6.95 7.28
CA LEU A 111 -15.58 7.20 8.15
C LEU A 111 -15.95 5.98 8.99
N ASP A 112 -15.75 4.77 8.44
CA ASP A 112 -16.01 3.52 9.17
C ASP A 112 -14.87 3.16 10.14
N ILE A 113 -13.61 3.50 9.82
CA ILE A 113 -12.46 3.16 10.67
C ILE A 113 -12.40 3.97 11.95
N ILE A 114 -12.73 5.27 11.93
CA ILE A 114 -12.65 6.13 13.11
C ILE A 114 -13.50 5.58 14.29
N PRO A 115 -14.81 5.31 14.12
CA PRO A 115 -15.63 4.77 15.20
C PRO A 115 -15.20 3.35 15.58
N TRP A 116 -14.68 2.56 14.63
CA TRP A 116 -14.13 1.24 14.91
C TRP A 116 -12.86 1.31 15.78
N PHE A 117 -11.99 2.29 15.53
CA PHE A 117 -10.77 2.53 16.30
C PHE A 117 -11.08 2.99 17.73
N GLU A 118 -12.00 3.95 17.87
CA GLU A 118 -12.48 4.43 19.18
C GLU A 118 -13.11 3.29 19.99
N PHE A 119 -13.97 2.48 19.36
CA PHE A 119 -14.56 1.30 19.99
C PHE A 119 -13.50 0.32 20.50
N ALA A 120 -12.45 0.09 19.72
CA ALA A 120 -11.40 -0.83 20.13
C ALA A 120 -10.47 -0.28 21.22
N PHE A 121 -10.25 1.03 21.23
CA PHE A 121 -9.52 1.71 22.30
C PHE A 121 -10.29 1.62 23.62
N ASP A 122 -11.57 1.97 23.61
CA ASP A 122 -12.44 1.94 24.78
C ASP A 122 -12.64 0.52 25.32
N ARG A 123 -12.66 -0.48 24.44
CA ARG A 123 -12.82 -1.89 24.83
C ARG A 123 -11.53 -2.60 25.20
N ASN A 124 -10.37 -1.92 25.14
CA ASN A 124 -9.05 -2.48 25.39
C ASN A 124 -8.91 -3.90 24.81
N LEU A 125 -9.32 -4.08 23.53
CA LEU A 125 -9.47 -5.40 22.94
C LEU A 125 -8.13 -6.15 22.99
N LYS A 126 -8.17 -7.31 23.64
CA LYS A 126 -7.05 -8.25 23.75
C LYS A 126 -7.38 -9.49 22.92
N THR A 127 -6.39 -10.11 22.26
CA THR A 127 -6.64 -11.35 21.48
C THR A 127 -7.23 -12.45 22.36
N GLN A 128 -8.16 -13.24 21.80
CA GLN A 128 -8.95 -14.24 22.54
C GLN A 128 -8.09 -15.34 23.20
N THR A 129 -6.91 -15.65 22.66
CA THR A 129 -6.05 -16.72 23.18
C THR A 129 -4.81 -16.19 23.93
N SER A 130 -4.15 -15.12 23.46
CA SER A 130 -2.89 -14.62 24.05
C SER A 130 -2.98 -13.30 24.80
N ARG A 131 -4.17 -12.68 24.89
CA ARG A 131 -4.38 -11.35 25.47
C ARG A 131 -3.45 -10.26 24.89
N LEU A 132 -3.05 -10.38 23.62
CA LEU A 132 -2.16 -9.42 22.97
C LEU A 132 -2.90 -8.10 22.74
N LEU A 133 -2.25 -6.97 23.02
CA LEU A 133 -2.82 -5.64 22.78
C LEU A 133 -3.02 -5.41 21.28
N LEU A 134 -4.27 -5.28 20.81
CA LEU A 134 -4.60 -5.01 19.40
C LEU A 134 -4.43 -3.54 18.99
N TYR A 135 -4.49 -2.63 19.96
CA TYR A 135 -4.45 -1.18 19.74
C TYR A 135 -3.32 -0.67 18.81
N PRO A 136 -2.04 -1.07 18.98
CA PRO A 136 -0.97 -0.57 18.11
C PRO A 136 -1.09 -1.05 16.66
N TRP A 137 -1.65 -2.24 16.44
CA TRP A 137 -1.84 -2.81 15.10
C TRP A 137 -3.05 -2.19 14.39
N MET A 138 -4.09 -1.84 15.13
CA MET A 138 -5.28 -1.19 14.60
C MET A 138 -5.03 0.27 14.19
N ALA A 139 -4.12 0.98 14.87
CA ALA A 139 -3.74 2.35 14.51
C ALA A 139 -3.07 2.45 13.13
N VAL A 140 -2.51 1.34 12.63
CA VAL A 140 -1.86 1.27 11.32
C VAL A 140 -2.85 1.52 10.17
N MET A 141 -4.07 0.98 10.28
CA MET A 141 -5.15 1.13 9.29
C MET A 141 -5.46 2.61 8.97
N PRO A 142 -5.90 3.46 9.94
CA PRO A 142 -6.25 4.85 9.66
C PRO A 142 -5.05 5.67 9.19
N VAL A 143 -3.86 5.43 9.74
CA VAL A 143 -2.63 6.15 9.35
C VAL A 143 -2.28 5.87 7.88
N THR A 144 -2.34 4.60 7.49
CA THR A 144 -2.05 4.19 6.11
C THR A 144 -3.06 4.76 5.12
N ILE A 145 -4.35 4.71 5.46
CA ILE A 145 -5.42 5.20 4.59
C ILE A 145 -5.35 6.72 4.44
N LEU A 146 -5.09 7.45 5.53
CA LEU A 146 -4.87 8.89 5.49
C LEU A 146 -3.70 9.25 4.58
N LEU A 147 -2.58 8.50 4.68
CA LEU A 147 -1.41 8.72 3.84
C LEU A 147 -1.70 8.43 2.36
N THR A 148 -2.39 7.33 2.05
CA THR A 148 -2.82 7.01 0.68
C THR A 148 -3.78 8.08 0.15
N MET A 149 -4.72 8.58 0.95
CA MET A 149 -5.65 9.64 0.57
C MET A 149 -4.90 10.94 0.24
N ALA A 150 -3.88 11.29 1.05
CA ALA A 150 -3.02 12.45 0.79
C ALA A 150 -2.25 12.30 -0.53
N ILE A 151 -1.75 11.11 -0.85
CA ILE A 151 -1.08 10.80 -2.12
C ILE A 151 -2.04 10.95 -3.30
N LEU A 152 -3.25 10.39 -3.20
CA LEU A 152 -4.27 10.49 -4.25
C LEU A 152 -4.72 11.93 -4.48
N PHE A 153 -4.86 12.71 -3.40
CA PHE A 153 -5.18 14.13 -3.48
C PHE A 153 -4.06 14.93 -4.15
N ALA A 154 -2.80 14.72 -3.76
CA ALA A 154 -1.65 15.34 -4.41
C ALA A 154 -1.58 14.99 -5.90
N ARG A 155 -1.95 13.75 -6.27
CA ARG A 155 -2.04 13.32 -7.66
C ARG A 155 -3.16 14.04 -8.42
N LEU A 156 -4.33 14.19 -7.80
CA LEU A 156 -5.49 14.88 -8.37
C LEU A 156 -5.20 16.36 -8.64
N VAL A 157 -4.41 17.01 -7.78
CA VAL A 157 -3.97 18.41 -7.94
C VAL A 157 -2.85 18.56 -8.99
N GLY A 158 -2.31 17.45 -9.53
CA GLY A 158 -1.27 17.49 -10.57
C GLY A 158 0.15 17.75 -10.05
N LEU A 159 0.37 17.56 -8.74
CA LEU A 159 1.67 17.78 -8.08
C LEU A 159 2.66 16.63 -8.28
N LEU A 160 2.18 15.47 -8.71
CA LEU A 160 3.01 14.31 -9.03
C LEU A 160 3.13 14.21 -10.56
N PRO A 161 4.35 14.37 -11.13
CA PRO A 161 4.58 14.08 -12.54
C PRO A 161 4.13 12.65 -12.85
N GLU A 162 3.40 12.45 -13.96
CA GLU A 162 3.13 11.10 -14.46
C GLU A 162 4.46 10.35 -14.57
N GLU A 163 4.57 9.22 -13.87
CA GLU A 163 5.69 8.31 -14.04
C GLU A 163 5.69 7.87 -15.50
N LYS A 164 6.66 8.38 -16.24
CA LYS A 164 6.86 8.12 -17.66
C LYS A 164 7.04 6.61 -17.77
N ALA A 165 6.04 5.92 -18.32
CA ALA A 165 6.08 4.49 -18.53
C ALA A 165 7.42 4.12 -19.17
N GLU A 166 8.19 3.30 -18.49
CA GLU A 166 9.46 2.80 -19.00
C GLU A 166 9.17 2.13 -20.35
N PRO A 167 9.91 2.45 -21.43
CA PRO A 167 9.64 1.91 -22.74
C PRO A 167 9.74 0.40 -22.64
N GLN A 168 8.60 -0.28 -22.77
CA GLN A 168 8.55 -1.72 -22.87
C GLN A 168 9.43 -2.09 -24.08
N PRO A 169 10.50 -2.88 -23.93
CA PRO A 169 11.34 -3.26 -25.06
C PRO A 169 10.45 -4.03 -26.03
N GLY A 170 10.11 -3.38 -27.14
CA GLY A 170 9.23 -3.90 -28.17
C GLY A 170 9.81 -5.18 -28.72
N PHE A 171 8.98 -6.22 -28.76
CA PHE A 171 9.24 -7.48 -29.46
C PHE A 171 9.11 -7.28 -30.97
N THR A 172 9.84 -6.32 -31.54
CA THR A 172 9.82 -6.01 -32.98
C THR A 172 11.24 -5.87 -33.47
N ASP A 173 11.92 -7.00 -33.68
CA ASP A 173 12.99 -7.05 -34.70
C ASP A 173 13.35 -8.49 -35.11
N ARG A 174 12.39 -9.28 -35.63
CA ARG A 174 12.68 -10.61 -36.20
C ARG A 174 11.79 -11.01 -37.39
N SER A 175 11.48 -10.08 -38.28
CA SER A 175 10.81 -10.42 -39.56
C SER A 175 11.37 -9.75 -40.80
N GLU A 176 12.51 -9.05 -40.74
CA GLU A 176 13.14 -8.45 -41.92
C GLU A 176 14.57 -8.95 -42.11
N THR A 177 14.72 -10.23 -42.41
CA THR A 177 15.85 -10.73 -43.21
C THR A 177 15.34 -11.76 -44.21
N THR A 178 14.82 -11.27 -45.32
CA THR A 178 14.90 -11.94 -46.64
C THR A 178 15.79 -11.05 -47.52
N PRO A 179 16.60 -11.64 -48.39
CA PRO A 179 16.06 -12.14 -49.65
C PRO A 179 16.04 -13.66 -49.77
#